data_AF-A0A6J6FTQ7-F1
#
_entry.id   AF-A0A6J6FTQ7-F1
#
_cell.length_a   1.000
_cell.length_b   1.000
_cell.length_c   1.000
_cell.angle_alpha   90.00
_cell.angle_beta   90.00
_cell.angle_gamma   90.00
#
_symmetry.space_group_name_H-M   'P 1'
#
loop_
_entity.id
_entity.type
_entity.pdbx_description
1 polymer ?
#
loop_
_entity_poly.entity_id
_entity_poly.type
_entity_poly.pdbx_seq_one_letter_code
_entity_poly.pdbx_strand_id
1 'polypeptide(L)' 'MKSHLRQSILVFLEPPSWEELVSRLIARGTDSPERRAERLQLAQEELAAASFFDLVIVNDQVERVVEQLIALTS' A
#
# COMPACT_ATOMS: atom_id res chain seq x y z
N MET A 1 12.54 -13.39 -8.39
CA MET A 1 13.75 -13.20 -7.54
C MET A 1 13.31 -13.18 -6.07
N LYS A 2 13.17 -14.35 -5.44
CA LYS A 2 12.84 -14.54 -4.00
C LYS A 2 13.93 -15.37 -3.28
N SER A 3 15.18 -15.36 -3.76
CA SER A 3 16.20 -16.36 -3.38
C SER A 3 17.05 -16.03 -2.14
N HIS A 4 16.89 -14.85 -1.51
CA HIS A 4 17.67 -14.47 -0.31
C HIS A 4 16.84 -14.15 0.94
N LEU A 5 15.51 -14.25 0.88
CA LEU A 5 14.61 -13.87 1.98
C LEU A 5 13.90 -15.09 2.57
N ARG A 6 14.65 -16.08 3.07
CA ARG A 6 14.03 -17.33 3.59
C ARG A 6 13.13 -17.16 4.83
N GLN A 7 13.01 -15.95 5.38
CA GLN A 7 12.21 -15.66 6.58
C GLN A 7 11.44 -14.32 6.58
N SER A 8 11.35 -13.58 5.46
CA SER A 8 10.55 -12.33 5.44
C SER A 8 9.15 -12.57 4.91
N ILE A 9 8.18 -11.89 5.49
CA ILE A 9 6.81 -11.77 4.97
C ILE A 9 6.69 -10.42 4.28
N LEU A 10 6.35 -10.41 2.99
CA LEU A 10 6.05 -9.19 2.25
C LEU A 10 4.57 -8.84 2.45
N VAL A 11 4.30 -7.68 3.04
CA VAL A 11 2.95 -7.16 3.24
C VAL A 11 2.72 -5.95 2.36
N PHE A 12 1.64 -5.97 1.57
CA PHE A 12 1.17 -4.83 0.80
C PHE A 12 0.04 -4.13 1.56
N LEU A 13 0.16 -2.82 1.75
CA LEU A 13 -0.90 -2.00 2.34
C LEU A 13 -1.70 -1.35 1.22
N GLU A 14 -2.83 -1.95 0.85
CA GLU A 14 -3.68 -1.43 -0.21
C GLU A 14 -4.64 -0.35 0.31
N PRO A 15 -4.93 0.71 -0.45
CA PRO A 15 -6.00 1.62 -0.09
C PRO A 15 -7.37 0.91 -0.16
N PRO A 16 -8.37 1.34 0.63
CA PRO A 16 -9.70 0.73 0.60
C PRO A 16 -10.44 0.94 -0.73
N SER A 17 -10.11 2.00 -1.47
CA SER A 17 -10.53 2.18 -2.85
C SER A 17 -9.56 3.11 -3.59
N TRP A 18 -9.67 3.13 -4.92
CA TRP A 18 -8.93 4.07 -5.76
C TRP A 18 -9.30 5.52 -5.46
N GLU A 19 -10.58 5.81 -5.26
CA GLU A 19 -11.09 7.15 -4.95
C GLU A 19 -10.52 7.67 -3.63
N GLU A 20 -10.42 6.81 -2.62
CA GLU A 20 -9.85 7.17 -1.32
C GLU A 20 -8.34 7.46 -1.44
N LEU A 21 -7.60 6.68 -2.24
CA LEU A 21 -6.20 6.95 -2.54
C LEU A 21 -6.01 8.32 -3.20
N VAL A 22 -6.82 8.62 -4.23
CA VAL A 22 -6.81 9.91 -4.93
C VAL A 22 -7.14 11.05 -3.96
N SER A 23 -8.18 10.89 -3.15
CA SER A 23 -8.59 11.86 -2.13
C SER A 23 -7.46 12.16 -1.15
N ARG A 24 -6.79 11.14 -0.62
CA ARG A 24 -5.64 11.30 0.30
C ARG A 24 -4.47 12.02 -0.37
N LEU A 25 -4.15 11.73 -1.62
CA LEU A 25 -3.07 12.39 -2.37
C LEU A 25 -3.39 13.86 -2.68
N ILE A 26 -4.66 14.20 -2.89
CA ILE A 26 -5.11 15.59 -3.06
C ILE A 26 -5.06 16.32 -1.72
N ALA A 27 -5.62 15.71 -0.65
CA ALA A 27 -5.71 16.30 0.67
C ALA A 27 -4.34 16.59 1.31
N ARG A 28 -3.30 15.82 0.94
CA ARG A 28 -1.92 16.10 1.36
C ARG A 28 -1.43 17.49 0.94
N GLY A 29 -2.03 18.12 -0.06
CA GLY A 29 -1.87 19.55 -0.42
C GLY A 29 -0.45 20.00 -0.81
N THR A 30 0.53 19.11 -0.75
CA THR A 30 1.97 19.38 -0.87
C THR A 30 2.54 18.95 -2.22
N ASP A 31 1.77 18.17 -3.00
CA ASP A 31 2.15 17.73 -4.33
C ASP A 31 1.55 18.66 -5.41
N SER A 32 2.39 19.02 -6.39
CA SER A 32 1.91 19.67 -7.62
C SER A 32 1.04 18.71 -8.43
N PRO A 33 0.21 19.21 -9.37
CA PRO A 33 -0.62 18.36 -10.22
C PRO A 33 0.18 17.27 -10.96
N GLU A 34 1.36 17.61 -11.46
CA GLU A 34 2.25 16.70 -12.21
C GLU A 34 2.78 15.61 -11.30
N ARG A 35 3.27 15.98 -10.11
CA ARG A 35 3.81 15.04 -9.13
C ARG A 35 2.72 14.09 -8.61
N ARG A 36 1.47 14.58 -8.50
CA ARG A 36 0.31 13.74 -8.16
C ARG A 36 -0.01 12.74 -9.26
N ALA A 37 0.03 13.15 -10.53
CA ALA A 37 -0.20 12.26 -11.66
C ALA A 37 0.86 11.15 -11.71
N GLU A 38 2.14 11.48 -11.50
CA GLU A 38 3.23 10.50 -11.39
C GLU A 38 2.99 9.49 -10.26
N ARG A 39 2.58 9.97 -9.07
CA ARG A 39 2.25 9.10 -7.93
C ARG A 39 1.07 8.18 -8.21
N LEU A 40 0.04 8.69 -8.88
CA LEU A 40 -1.13 7.88 -9.24
C LEU A 40 -0.77 6.81 -10.28
N GLN A 41 0.05 7.16 -11.27
CA GLN A 41 0.54 6.17 -12.23
C GLN A 41 1.34 5.07 -11.53
N LEU A 42 2.28 5.45 -10.66
CA LEU A 42 3.05 4.48 -9.87
C LEU A 42 2.13 3.60 -9.01
N ALA A 43 1.11 4.17 -8.38
CA ALA A 43 0.17 3.41 -7.56
C ALA A 43 -0.62 2.37 -8.38
N GLN A 44 -0.94 2.63 -9.65
CA GLN A 44 -1.57 1.63 -10.52
C GLN A 44 -0.63 0.45 -10.80
N GLU A 45 0.65 0.75 -11.05
CA GLU A 45 1.69 -0.26 -11.26
C GLU A 45 1.90 -1.11 -10.00
N GLU A 46 1.94 -0.47 -8.82
CA GLU A 46 2.05 -1.15 -7.53
C GLU A 46 0.83 -2.02 -7.21
N LEU A 47 -0.39 -1.52 -7.46
CA LEU A 47 -1.64 -2.28 -7.26
C LEU A 47 -1.68 -3.52 -8.17
N ALA A 48 -1.24 -3.41 -9.42
CA ALA A 48 -1.13 -4.55 -10.32
C ALA A 48 -0.11 -5.58 -9.81
N ALA A 49 0.92 -5.12 -9.10
CA ALA A 49 1.94 -5.95 -8.48
C ALA A 49 1.57 -6.48 -7.08
N ALA A 50 0.42 -6.11 -6.51
CA ALA A 50 0.01 -6.53 -5.16
C ALA A 50 0.01 -8.07 -4.99
N SER A 51 -0.29 -8.81 -6.06
CA SER A 51 -0.26 -10.28 -6.08
C SER A 51 1.12 -10.92 -5.85
N PHE A 52 2.21 -10.15 -5.91
CA PHE A 52 3.56 -10.64 -5.61
C PHE A 52 3.90 -10.66 -4.12
N PHE A 53 3.12 -9.95 -3.30
CA PHE A 53 3.25 -9.90 -1.84
C PHE A 53 2.65 -11.15 -1.22
N ASP A 54 3.14 -11.51 -0.04
CA ASP A 54 2.68 -12.70 0.67
C ASP A 54 1.35 -12.43 1.41
N LEU A 55 1.08 -11.17 1.76
CA LEU A 55 -0.14 -10.68 2.39
C LEU A 55 -0.56 -9.32 1.84
N VAL A 56 -1.87 -9.09 1.75
CA VAL A 56 -2.47 -7.80 1.40
C VAL A 56 -3.38 -7.38 2.55
N ILE A 57 -3.20 -6.15 3.05
CA ILE A 57 -3.99 -5.57 4.14
C ILE A 57 -4.60 -4.27 3.63
N VAL A 58 -5.92 -4.14 3.78
CA VAL A 58 -6.64 -2.90 3.46
C VAL A 58 -6.31 -1.84 4.53
N ASN A 59 -5.84 -0.68 4.08
CA ASN A 59 -5.43 0.44 4.91
C ASN A 59 -6.57 1.46 5.11
N ASP A 60 -7.64 1.00 5.74
CA ASP A 60 -8.84 1.79 6.07
C ASP A 60 -8.70 2.50 7.42
N GLN A 61 -8.30 1.77 8.47
CA GLN A 61 -8.18 2.22 9.85
C GLN A 61 -6.83 1.79 10.45
N VAL A 62 -6.11 2.75 11.04
CA VAL A 62 -4.75 2.52 11.55
C VAL A 62 -4.76 1.43 12.63
N GLU A 63 -5.74 1.45 13.52
CA GLU A 63 -5.87 0.50 14.62
C GLU A 63 -5.98 -0.94 14.11
N ARG A 64 -6.82 -1.16 13.09
CA ARG A 64 -7.01 -2.48 12.45
C ARG A 64 -5.74 -2.97 11.76
N VAL A 65 -5.07 -2.08 11.01
CA VAL A 65 -3.82 -2.42 10.32
C VAL A 65 -2.75 -2.81 11.34
N VAL A 66 -2.62 -2.05 12.44
CA VAL A 66 -1.65 -2.33 13.50
C VAL A 66 -1.94 -3.67 14.18
N GLU A 67 -3.20 -3.96 14.51
CA GLU A 67 -3.60 -5.25 15.10
C GLU A 67 -3.22 -6.43 14.18
N GLN A 68 -3.49 -6.32 12.88
CA GLN A 68 -3.13 -7.36 11.91
C GLN A 68 -1.62 -7.53 11.78
N LEU A 69 -0.85 -6.44 11.74
CA LEU A 69 0.61 -6.49 11.65
C LEU A 69 1.25 -7.12 12.90
N ILE A 70 0.74 -6.81 14.11
CA ILE A 70 1.23 -7.42 15.36
C ILE A 70 1.01 -8.94 15.34
N ALA A 71 -0.16 -9.39 14.86
CA ALA A 71 -0.50 -10.80 14.76
C ALA A 71 0.43 -11.61 13.84
N LEU A 72 1.16 -10.97 12.91
CA LEU A 72 2.14 -11.64 12.04
C LEU A 72 3.48 -11.93 12.74
N THR A 73 3.73 -11.30 13.87
CA THR A 73 5.02 -11.38 14.60
C THR A 73 4.96 -12.19 15.89
N SER A 74 3.76 -12.64 16.28
CA SER A 74 3.49 -13.46 17.47
C SER A 74 3.49 -14.94 17.13
#